data_AF-A0A653BGK5-F1
#
_entry.id   AF-A0A653BGK5-F1
#
_cell.length_a   1.000
_cell.length_b   1.000
_cell.length_c   1.000
_cell.angle_alpha   90.00
_cell.angle_beta   90.00
_cell.angle_gamma   90.00
#
_symmetry.space_group_name_H-M   'P 1'
#
loop_
_entity.id
_entity.type
_entity.pdbx_description
1 polymer ?
#
loop_
_entity_poly.entity_id
_entity_poly.type
_entity_poly.pdbx_seq_one_letter_code
_entity_poly.pdbx_strand_id
1 'polypeptide(L)'
;MVYEPFKEWRKNPNAESHRGFIDARNHCKRVIDRSKEEHNQKIKNKLLSCPSSSRTFWYVAKAVSQKDKSIASAPKEKADILGKLFAANSTVDFQGSTPTTTISVNSTMAEVRCQHRDVKSILQKLNTNKATGPDQIPAIVLKRCAAELAPILCKLFKLSYQQGMFPASWKIGCVQPIPKKGKKTDPTNYRPVALLSIMSKVMETVNTQLLKYLDNNNIINDRQYGFRKHRSTGDLLAYVTHLWNRAIDNHGESRVVALDILKAFDRVWHDGLLVKLAAYGLPPGLRQWLNSFLNTDLYVFSINAGVPQGSVLSPTLFLLYINELLEITSNPIYSFADDSTLVSCMEPGKPLSSQETICRRQQHASQINADIKTIVEWGLANKVQFNVNKTQATTLTKKSHDGLPTVEMVGQIVKSPSVKLLGININSLEHRRRVADLSLFYRYYHGRCSSELSQIITPQAVRTRKTREAVRAHPYQVEVLTPQTSLLQHSFFWRTSTMWNQLPGHLFPDSYNLQRFKSNEELVALLNILEQHSTAYGLGINYNKTKVMIVDREHDNHRAIKSVGRCEVGQSFVYLGSLIDNSGSCENEIRKLGLLKRQIELAYMFLNC
;
A
#
# COMPACT_ATOMS: atom_id res chain seq x y z
N MET A 1 0.40 -9.25 -34.37
CA MET A 1 0.44 -7.79 -34.63
C MET A 1 1.62 -7.09 -33.96
N VAL A 2 1.81 -7.15 -32.63
CA VAL A 2 2.88 -6.36 -31.96
C VAL A 2 4.18 -7.14 -31.71
N TYR A 3 4.10 -8.47 -31.62
CA TYR A 3 5.21 -9.32 -31.18
C TYR A 3 6.40 -9.36 -32.15
N GLU A 4 6.15 -9.54 -33.45
CA GLU A 4 7.21 -9.57 -34.46
C GLU A 4 7.93 -8.21 -34.59
N PRO A 5 7.23 -7.06 -34.69
CA PRO A 5 7.88 -5.75 -34.69
C PRO A 5 8.66 -5.45 -33.39
N PHE A 6 8.18 -5.93 -32.25
CA PHE A 6 8.91 -5.82 -30.98
C PHE A 6 10.20 -6.64 -30.96
N LYS A 7 10.15 -7.86 -31.51
CA LYS A 7 11.31 -8.77 -31.63
C LYS A 7 12.35 -8.20 -32.59
N GLU A 8 11.91 -7.59 -33.68
CA GLU A 8 12.76 -6.92 -34.66
C GLU A 8 13.46 -5.69 -34.09
N TRP A 9 12.73 -4.82 -33.38
CA TRP A 9 13.33 -3.71 -32.63
C TRP A 9 14.34 -4.18 -31.57
N ARG A 10 14.05 -5.28 -30.88
CA ARG A 10 14.95 -5.90 -29.89
C ARG A 10 16.23 -6.44 -30.50
N LYS A 11 16.18 -6.94 -31.74
CA LYS A 11 17.34 -7.48 -32.47
C LYS A 11 18.18 -6.37 -33.09
N ASN A 12 17.53 -5.38 -33.70
CA ASN A 12 18.17 -4.26 -34.40
C ASN A 12 17.62 -2.92 -33.89
N PRO A 13 18.08 -2.40 -32.73
CA PRO A 13 17.55 -1.17 -32.15
C PRO A 13 17.99 0.06 -32.93
N ASN A 14 17.25 0.41 -33.98
CA ASN A 14 17.43 1.61 -34.78
C ASN A 14 16.11 2.41 -34.84
N ALA A 15 16.17 3.63 -35.39
CA ALA A 15 15.02 4.55 -35.40
C ALA A 15 13.82 3.99 -36.19
N GLU A 16 14.10 3.19 -37.21
CA GLU A 16 13.10 2.63 -38.13
C GLU A 16 12.37 1.43 -37.52
N SER A 17 13.11 0.49 -36.92
CA SER A 17 12.53 -0.65 -36.19
C SER A 17 11.75 -0.20 -34.95
N HIS A 18 12.20 0.85 -34.27
CA HIS A 18 11.45 1.45 -33.15
C HIS A 18 10.13 2.06 -33.63
N ARG A 19 10.13 2.74 -34.79
CA ARG A 19 8.91 3.30 -35.40
C ARG A 19 7.94 2.19 -35.81
N GLY A 20 8.43 1.14 -36.47
CA GLY A 20 7.62 -0.04 -36.83
C GLY A 20 6.96 -0.72 -35.62
N PHE A 21 7.68 -0.85 -34.50
CA PHE A 21 7.10 -1.33 -33.24
C PHE A 21 6.02 -0.39 -32.68
N ILE A 22 6.26 0.92 -32.66
CA ILE A 22 5.29 1.91 -32.17
C ILE A 22 4.02 1.88 -33.02
N ASP A 23 4.15 1.81 -34.33
CA ASP A 23 3.02 1.80 -35.26
C ASP A 23 2.18 0.54 -35.11
N ALA A 24 2.83 -0.63 -35.02
CA ALA A 24 2.15 -1.90 -34.75
C ALA A 24 1.43 -1.91 -33.38
N ARG A 25 2.07 -1.35 -32.34
CA ARG A 25 1.47 -1.19 -31.00
C ARG A 25 0.25 -0.26 -31.06
N ASN A 26 0.38 0.89 -31.71
CA ASN A 26 -0.69 1.87 -31.83
C ASN A 26 -1.86 1.32 -32.68
N HIS A 27 -1.57 0.58 -33.75
CA HIS A 27 -2.57 -0.10 -34.56
C HIS A 27 -3.33 -1.16 -33.74
N CYS A 28 -2.61 -2.03 -33.01
CA CYS A 28 -3.22 -3.02 -32.13
C CYS A 28 -4.14 -2.34 -31.08
N LYS A 29 -3.68 -1.24 -30.48
CA LYS A 29 -4.47 -0.46 -29.54
C LYS A 29 -5.75 0.08 -30.18
N ARG A 30 -5.68 0.66 -31.40
CA ARG A 30 -6.85 1.13 -32.16
C ARG A 30 -7.85 0.01 -32.46
N VAL A 31 -7.37 -1.19 -32.82
CA VAL A 31 -8.23 -2.35 -33.08
C VAL A 31 -8.95 -2.79 -31.80
N ILE A 32 -8.22 -2.91 -30.68
CA ILE A 32 -8.80 -3.25 -29.38
C ILE A 32 -9.85 -2.23 -28.95
N ASP A 33 -9.54 -0.93 -29.10
CA ASP A 33 -10.45 0.15 -28.72
C ASP A 33 -11.71 0.13 -29.61
N ARG A 34 -11.56 -0.08 -30.93
CA ARG A 34 -12.70 -0.26 -31.86
C ARG A 34 -13.57 -1.46 -31.49
N SER A 35 -12.97 -2.62 -31.22
CA SER A 35 -13.75 -3.81 -30.83
C SER A 35 -14.49 -3.62 -29.50
N LYS A 36 -13.91 -2.88 -28.55
CA LYS A 36 -14.60 -2.50 -27.30
C LYS A 36 -15.76 -1.54 -27.57
N GLU A 37 -15.56 -0.54 -28.43
CA GLU A 37 -16.61 0.40 -28.85
C GLU A 37 -17.78 -0.34 -29.50
N GLU A 38 -17.50 -1.22 -30.47
CA GLU A 38 -18.50 -2.05 -31.15
C GLU A 38 -19.23 -2.99 -30.18
N HIS A 39 -18.52 -3.59 -29.23
CA HIS A 39 -19.13 -4.43 -28.19
C HIS A 39 -20.05 -3.61 -27.29
N ASN A 40 -19.62 -2.43 -26.84
CA ASN A 40 -20.41 -1.52 -26.02
C ASN A 40 -21.64 -1.01 -26.78
N GLN A 41 -21.50 -0.69 -28.07
CA GLN A 41 -22.61 -0.30 -28.94
C GLN A 41 -23.60 -1.46 -29.15
N LYS A 42 -23.13 -2.69 -29.35
CA LYS A 42 -23.98 -3.89 -29.43
C LYS A 42 -24.76 -4.11 -28.12
N ILE A 43 -24.12 -3.94 -26.97
CA ILE A 43 -24.81 -4.02 -25.66
C ILE A 43 -25.82 -2.89 -25.51
N LYS A 44 -25.46 -1.66 -25.87
CA LYS A 44 -26.36 -0.50 -25.83
C LYS A 44 -27.59 -0.70 -26.72
N ASN A 45 -27.39 -1.15 -27.95
CA ASN A 45 -28.48 -1.43 -28.89
C ASN A 45 -29.37 -2.57 -28.38
N LYS A 46 -28.79 -3.62 -27.79
CA LYS A 46 -29.55 -4.69 -27.11
C LYS A 46 -30.38 -4.16 -25.93
N LEU A 47 -29.84 -3.24 -25.15
CA LEU A 47 -30.55 -2.61 -24.03
C LEU A 47 -31.71 -1.72 -24.51
N LEU A 48 -31.53 -1.02 -25.64
CA LEU A 48 -32.56 -0.18 -26.25
C LEU A 48 -33.64 -0.98 -27.00
N SER A 49 -33.31 -2.16 -27.52
CA SER A 49 -34.25 -3.00 -28.29
C SER A 49 -35.10 -3.95 -27.42
N CYS A 50 -34.78 -4.11 -26.14
CA CYS A 50 -35.52 -5.02 -25.26
C CYS A 50 -36.55 -4.25 -24.42
N PRO A 51 -37.82 -4.70 -24.36
CA PRO A 51 -38.81 -4.14 -23.43
C PRO A 51 -38.32 -4.24 -21.98
N SER A 52 -38.55 -3.21 -21.17
CA SER A 52 -38.11 -3.09 -19.77
C SER A 52 -38.62 -4.22 -18.84
N SER A 53 -39.61 -4.98 -19.29
CA SER A 53 -40.19 -6.14 -18.59
C SER A 53 -39.51 -7.48 -18.93
N SER A 54 -38.59 -7.51 -19.89
CA SER A 54 -37.94 -8.75 -20.35
C SER A 54 -36.88 -9.26 -19.37
N ARG A 55 -36.86 -10.58 -19.14
CA ARG A 55 -35.82 -11.27 -18.36
C ARG A 55 -34.42 -11.05 -18.96
N THR A 56 -34.33 -10.86 -20.28
CA THR A 56 -33.09 -10.57 -21.01
C THR A 56 -32.61 -9.14 -20.76
N PHE A 57 -33.54 -8.17 -20.68
CA PHE A 57 -33.23 -6.80 -20.27
C PHE A 57 -32.64 -6.79 -18.87
N TRP A 58 -33.30 -7.43 -17.91
CA TRP A 58 -32.80 -7.50 -16.54
C TRP A 58 -31.50 -8.31 -16.41
N TYR A 59 -31.27 -9.36 -17.21
CA TYR A 59 -29.99 -10.08 -17.22
C TYR A 59 -28.82 -9.20 -17.68
N VAL A 60 -29.01 -8.43 -18.76
CA VAL A 60 -28.00 -7.48 -19.27
C VAL A 60 -27.85 -6.27 -18.35
N ALA A 61 -28.96 -5.73 -17.83
CA ALA A 61 -28.96 -4.62 -16.89
C ALA A 61 -28.32 -5.01 -15.55
N LYS A 62 -28.47 -6.23 -15.05
CA LYS A 62 -27.83 -6.70 -13.80
C LYS A 62 -26.32 -6.92 -13.97
N ALA A 63 -25.84 -7.16 -15.19
CA ALA A 63 -24.41 -7.18 -15.51
C ALA A 63 -23.80 -5.77 -15.59
N VAL A 64 -24.60 -4.73 -15.85
CA VAL A 64 -24.17 -3.34 -16.08
C VAL A 64 -24.53 -2.40 -14.91
N SER A 65 -25.55 -2.73 -14.12
CA SER A 65 -26.11 -1.90 -13.06
C SER A 65 -25.92 -2.57 -11.70
N GLN A 66 -25.22 -1.88 -10.81
CA GLN A 66 -25.48 -2.01 -9.37
C GLN A 66 -26.00 -0.68 -8.86
N LYS A 67 -27.26 -0.74 -8.40
CA LYS A 67 -27.96 0.13 -7.45
C LYS A 67 -27.62 1.62 -7.54
N ASP A 68 -28.55 2.31 -8.18
CA ASP A 68 -28.74 3.75 -8.29
C ASP A 68 -27.77 4.53 -9.20
N LYS A 69 -28.42 5.39 -10.00
CA LYS A 69 -27.91 6.48 -10.83
C LYS A 69 -27.54 6.11 -12.28
N SER A 70 -27.94 7.03 -13.15
CA SER A 70 -27.86 7.02 -14.61
C SER A 70 -26.53 6.47 -15.17
N ILE A 71 -26.63 5.63 -16.20
CA ILE A 71 -25.46 5.10 -16.91
C ILE A 71 -24.91 6.18 -17.83
N ALA A 72 -23.73 6.71 -17.49
CA ALA A 72 -23.04 7.64 -18.36
C ALA A 72 -22.37 6.93 -19.53
N SER A 73 -22.73 7.30 -20.75
CA SER A 73 -22.23 6.65 -21.96
C SER A 73 -21.26 7.54 -22.73
N ALA A 74 -21.55 8.84 -22.82
CA ALA A 74 -20.73 9.79 -23.55
C ALA A 74 -19.44 10.19 -22.79
N PRO A 75 -18.31 10.47 -23.47
CA PRO A 75 -17.09 10.92 -22.82
C PRO A 75 -17.27 12.19 -21.96
N LYS A 76 -18.04 13.16 -22.46
CA LYS A 76 -18.33 14.42 -21.74
C LYS A 76 -19.11 14.16 -20.45
N GLU A 77 -20.17 13.34 -20.52
CA GLU A 77 -20.98 12.97 -19.37
C GLU A 77 -20.16 12.28 -18.27
N LYS A 78 -19.26 11.37 -18.65
CA LYS A 78 -18.32 10.72 -17.72
C LYS A 78 -17.37 11.74 -17.08
N ALA A 79 -16.82 12.65 -17.87
CA ALA A 79 -15.94 13.72 -17.38
C ALA A 79 -16.67 14.64 -16.41
N ASP A 80 -17.92 15.03 -16.70
CA ASP A 80 -18.74 15.90 -15.85
C ASP A 80 -19.08 15.22 -14.51
N ILE A 81 -19.44 13.93 -14.51
CA ILE A 81 -19.71 13.18 -13.28
C ILE A 81 -18.47 13.09 -12.41
N LEU A 82 -17.33 12.74 -13.00
CA LEU A 82 -16.06 12.66 -12.28
C LEU A 82 -15.62 14.03 -11.76
N GLY A 83 -15.72 15.07 -12.59
CA GLY A 83 -15.40 16.44 -12.23
C GLY A 83 -16.24 16.94 -11.05
N LYS A 84 -17.56 16.77 -11.11
CA LYS A 84 -18.47 17.11 -9.99
C LYS A 84 -18.14 16.33 -8.72
N LEU A 85 -17.84 15.04 -8.84
CA LEU A 85 -17.49 14.19 -7.71
C LEU A 85 -16.16 14.63 -7.07
N PHE A 86 -15.14 14.92 -7.88
CA PHE A 86 -13.84 15.37 -7.37
C PHE A 86 -13.90 16.78 -6.79
N ALA A 87 -14.67 17.69 -7.40
CA ALA A 87 -14.94 19.01 -6.84
C ALA A 87 -15.64 18.89 -5.48
N ALA A 88 -16.72 18.10 -5.38
CA ALA A 88 -17.44 17.87 -4.12
C ALA A 88 -16.55 17.22 -3.05
N ASN A 89 -15.58 16.39 -3.43
CA ASN A 89 -14.59 15.84 -2.50
C ASN A 89 -13.66 16.91 -1.94
N SER A 90 -13.40 17.95 -2.74
CA SER A 90 -12.52 19.09 -2.47
C SER A 90 -13.31 20.32 -1.99
N THR A 91 -14.54 20.09 -1.52
CA THR A 91 -15.38 21.09 -0.86
C THR A 91 -15.64 20.64 0.57
N VAL A 92 -15.28 21.48 1.52
CA VAL A 92 -15.50 21.26 2.95
C VAL A 92 -16.29 22.45 3.49
N ASP A 93 -17.36 22.18 4.24
CA ASP A 93 -18.11 23.22 4.94
C ASP A 93 -17.39 23.59 6.23
N PHE A 94 -17.01 24.86 6.35
CA PHE A 94 -16.22 25.37 7.47
C PHE A 94 -17.09 26.01 8.55
N GLN A 95 -18.36 26.35 8.29
CA GLN A 95 -19.31 26.95 9.27
C GLN A 95 -18.72 28.05 10.17
N GLY A 96 -17.79 28.87 9.67
CA GLY A 96 -17.11 29.90 10.47
C GLY A 96 -16.16 29.37 11.56
N SER A 97 -15.74 28.11 11.50
CA SER A 97 -14.77 27.51 12.42
C SER A 97 -13.43 28.25 12.34
N THR A 98 -12.88 28.66 13.47
CA THR A 98 -11.54 29.25 13.54
C THR A 98 -10.47 28.16 13.59
N PRO A 99 -9.48 28.19 12.68
CA PRO A 99 -8.40 27.22 12.70
C PRO A 99 -7.51 27.46 13.93
N THR A 100 -7.22 26.38 14.65
CA THR A 100 -6.35 26.38 15.82
C THR A 100 -5.21 25.38 15.61
N THR A 101 -4.09 25.61 16.29
CA THR A 101 -2.97 24.67 16.31
C THR A 101 -2.23 24.78 17.63
N THR A 102 -1.72 23.65 18.12
CA THR A 102 -0.83 23.62 19.29
C THR A 102 0.64 23.66 18.90
N ILE A 103 0.94 23.72 17.59
CA ILE A 103 2.30 23.78 17.08
C ILE A 103 2.93 25.11 17.47
N SER A 104 4.16 25.05 17.97
CA SER A 104 5.01 26.20 18.18
C SER A 104 6.45 25.79 17.92
N VAL A 105 7.10 26.45 16.96
CA VAL A 105 8.53 26.25 16.70
C VAL A 105 9.29 27.56 16.91
N ASN A 106 10.49 27.46 17.46
CA ASN A 106 11.35 28.63 17.70
C ASN A 106 12.19 29.04 16.48
N SER A 107 12.14 28.23 15.41
CA SER A 107 12.86 28.48 14.17
C SER A 107 12.00 29.25 13.17
N THR A 108 12.63 30.09 12.35
CA THR A 108 11.97 30.78 11.24
C THR A 108 12.69 30.44 9.94
N MET A 109 11.93 30.12 8.89
CA MET A 109 12.48 29.88 7.57
C MET A 109 12.88 31.21 6.93
N ALA A 110 14.07 31.25 6.34
CA ALA A 110 14.52 32.40 5.56
C ALA A 110 13.63 32.61 4.31
N GLU A 111 13.59 33.85 3.81
CA GLU A 111 12.89 34.18 2.57
C GLU A 111 13.33 33.32 1.40
N VAL A 112 12.38 33.03 0.50
CA VAL A 112 12.60 32.12 -0.64
C VAL A 112 13.65 32.70 -1.58
N ARG A 113 14.73 31.95 -1.80
CA ARG A 113 15.79 32.31 -2.75
C ARG A 113 15.62 31.56 -4.05
N CYS A 114 15.51 32.27 -5.17
CA CYS A 114 15.50 31.66 -6.49
C CYS A 114 16.77 32.05 -7.25
N GLN A 115 17.53 31.08 -7.74
CA GLN A 115 18.74 31.33 -8.54
C GLN A 115 18.67 30.63 -9.89
N HIS A 116 19.21 31.29 -10.91
CA HIS A 116 19.24 30.79 -12.29
C HIS A 116 19.86 29.39 -12.39
N ARG A 117 20.95 29.14 -11.65
CA ARG A 117 21.63 27.83 -11.62
C ARG A 117 20.73 26.69 -11.13
N ASP A 118 19.88 26.96 -10.14
CA ASP A 118 18.99 25.95 -9.56
C ASP A 118 17.87 25.61 -10.55
N VAL A 119 17.30 26.64 -11.18
CA VAL A 119 16.30 26.49 -12.25
C VAL A 119 16.88 25.71 -13.42
N LYS A 120 18.08 26.08 -13.91
CA LYS A 120 18.78 25.38 -14.99
C LYS A 120 19.01 23.91 -14.68
N SER A 121 19.52 23.62 -13.47
CA SER A 121 19.76 22.25 -13.00
C SER A 121 18.49 21.40 -13.01
N ILE A 122 17.36 21.99 -12.60
CA ILE A 122 16.06 21.29 -12.59
C ILE A 122 15.56 21.04 -14.01
N LEU A 123 15.63 22.04 -14.90
CA LEU A 123 15.26 21.89 -16.31
C LEU A 123 16.07 20.77 -16.99
N GLN A 124 17.37 20.70 -16.73
CA GLN A 124 18.25 19.66 -17.26
C GLN A 124 17.91 18.26 -16.75
N LYS A 125 17.37 18.15 -15.53
CA LYS A 125 16.98 16.88 -14.90
C LYS A 125 15.54 16.46 -15.23
N LEU A 126 14.80 17.24 -16.02
CA LEU A 126 13.44 16.86 -16.44
C LEU A 126 13.45 15.51 -17.17
N ASN A 127 12.46 14.68 -16.84
CA ASN A 127 12.20 13.43 -17.54
C ASN A 127 11.36 13.72 -18.79
N THR A 128 11.96 13.50 -19.96
CA THR A 128 11.37 13.81 -21.28
C THR A 128 10.19 12.92 -21.65
N ASN A 129 10.00 11.80 -20.94
CA ASN A 129 8.93 10.84 -21.21
C ASN A 129 7.64 11.13 -20.40
N LYS A 130 7.63 12.18 -19.57
CA LYS A 130 6.44 12.58 -18.82
C LYS A 130 5.45 13.35 -19.71
N ALA A 131 4.16 13.19 -19.41
CA ALA A 131 3.07 13.89 -20.10
C ALA A 131 3.17 15.41 -19.94
N THR A 132 2.73 16.12 -20.97
CA THR A 132 2.59 17.58 -20.99
C THR A 132 1.40 18.06 -20.16
N GLY A 133 1.50 19.29 -19.67
CA GLY A 133 0.37 19.98 -19.05
C GLY A 133 -0.56 20.61 -20.11
N PRO A 134 -1.52 21.43 -19.66
CA PRO A 134 -2.46 22.13 -20.54
C PRO A 134 -1.79 23.09 -21.54
N ASP A 135 -0.59 23.57 -21.22
CA ASP A 135 0.23 24.44 -22.08
C ASP A 135 0.83 23.71 -23.29
N GLN A 136 0.75 22.37 -23.33
CA GLN A 136 1.30 21.51 -24.38
C GLN A 136 2.82 21.68 -24.60
N ILE A 137 3.56 22.19 -23.62
CA ILE A 137 5.01 22.39 -23.73
C ILE A 137 5.74 21.12 -23.25
N PRO A 138 6.43 20.38 -24.15
CA PRO A 138 7.10 19.15 -23.79
C PRO A 138 8.32 19.37 -22.89
N ALA A 139 8.55 18.44 -21.96
CA ALA A 139 9.74 18.43 -21.09
C ALA A 139 11.05 18.49 -21.89
N ILE A 140 11.08 17.91 -23.10
CA ILE A 140 12.28 17.90 -23.94
C ILE A 140 12.65 19.30 -24.45
N VAL A 141 11.68 20.16 -24.72
CA VAL A 141 11.93 21.54 -25.14
C VAL A 141 12.55 22.31 -23.98
N LEU A 142 11.92 22.23 -22.81
CA LEU A 142 12.41 22.88 -21.58
C LEU A 142 13.82 22.41 -21.19
N LYS A 143 14.11 21.12 -21.39
CA LYS A 143 15.42 20.53 -21.11
C LYS A 143 16.50 20.98 -22.09
N ARG A 144 16.18 21.04 -23.39
CA ARG A 144 17.13 21.46 -24.44
C ARG A 144 17.43 22.95 -24.37
N CYS A 145 16.43 23.77 -24.10
CA CYS A 145 16.57 25.24 -23.99
C CYS A 145 16.83 25.71 -22.55
N ALA A 146 17.37 24.83 -21.69
CA ALA A 146 17.49 25.11 -20.26
C ALA A 146 18.41 26.31 -19.96
N ALA A 147 19.45 26.54 -20.78
CA ALA A 147 20.39 27.64 -20.56
C ALA A 147 19.74 28.99 -20.82
N GLU A 148 18.91 29.07 -21.85
CA GLU A 148 18.24 30.27 -22.35
C GLU A 148 16.97 30.57 -21.54
N LEU A 149 16.24 29.55 -21.10
CA LEU A 149 14.99 29.70 -20.35
C LEU A 149 15.19 29.98 -18.87
N ALA A 150 16.21 29.39 -18.25
CA ALA A 150 16.39 29.51 -16.81
C ALA A 150 16.56 30.95 -16.27
N PRO A 151 17.16 31.95 -16.96
CA PRO A 151 17.31 33.28 -16.39
C PRO A 151 15.97 34.03 -16.44
N ILE A 152 15.20 33.82 -17.51
CA ILE A 152 13.85 34.37 -17.70
C ILE A 152 12.91 33.78 -16.64
N LEU A 153 12.89 32.45 -16.51
CA LEU A 153 12.07 31.76 -15.52
C LEU A 153 12.47 32.15 -14.09
N CYS A 154 13.77 32.29 -13.79
CA CYS A 154 14.22 32.75 -12.49
C CYS A 154 13.71 34.16 -12.16
N LYS A 155 13.75 35.10 -13.12
CA LYS A 155 13.18 36.44 -12.93
C LYS A 155 11.68 36.38 -12.67
N LEU A 156 10.95 35.59 -13.45
CA LEU A 156 9.50 35.38 -13.27
C LEU A 156 9.17 34.79 -11.91
N PHE A 157 9.91 33.76 -11.48
CA PHE A 157 9.69 33.13 -10.17
C PHE A 157 9.94 34.09 -9.02
N LYS A 158 11.01 34.89 -9.09
CA LYS A 158 11.30 35.94 -8.09
C LYS A 158 10.16 36.94 -7.97
N LEU A 159 9.67 37.45 -9.09
CA LEU A 159 8.54 38.39 -9.10
C LEU A 159 7.29 37.77 -8.47
N SER A 160 6.98 36.52 -8.82
CA SER A 160 5.84 35.80 -8.26
C SER A 160 5.96 35.57 -6.75
N TYR A 161 7.15 35.20 -6.24
CA TYR A 161 7.37 35.09 -4.79
C TYR A 161 7.29 36.45 -4.08
N GLN A 162 7.87 37.51 -4.66
CA GLN A 162 7.84 38.86 -4.10
C GLN A 162 6.41 39.41 -3.99
N GLN A 163 5.56 39.11 -4.98
CA GLN A 163 4.16 39.51 -4.98
C GLN A 163 3.26 38.57 -4.14
N GLY A 164 3.77 37.43 -3.69
CA GLY A 164 2.96 36.43 -2.99
C GLY A 164 1.86 35.82 -3.87
N MET A 165 2.02 35.83 -5.20
CA MET A 165 0.97 35.38 -6.13
C MET A 165 1.44 34.26 -7.03
N PHE A 166 0.73 33.13 -7.03
CA PHE A 166 0.96 32.05 -7.96
C PHE A 166 0.39 32.41 -9.36
N PRO A 167 1.14 32.21 -10.46
CA PRO A 167 0.67 32.61 -11.79
C PRO A 167 -0.66 31.95 -12.18
N ALA A 168 -1.64 32.76 -12.57
CA ALA A 168 -2.99 32.29 -12.89
C ALA A 168 -3.01 31.23 -14.01
N SER A 169 -2.19 31.40 -15.04
CA SER A 169 -2.05 30.44 -16.15
C SER A 169 -1.59 29.05 -15.70
N TRP A 170 -0.94 28.95 -14.54
CA TRP A 170 -0.42 27.70 -13.96
C TRP A 170 -1.36 27.08 -12.92
N LYS A 171 -2.43 27.79 -12.54
CA LYS A 171 -3.50 27.25 -11.68
C LYS A 171 -4.42 26.29 -12.41
N ILE A 172 -4.42 26.37 -13.74
CA ILE A 172 -5.22 25.50 -14.61
C ILE A 172 -4.49 24.17 -14.78
N GLY A 173 -5.16 23.07 -14.41
CA GLY A 173 -4.66 21.71 -14.56
C GLY A 173 -5.62 20.84 -15.35
N CYS A 174 -5.11 19.86 -16.08
CA CYS A 174 -5.95 18.82 -16.68
C CYS A 174 -6.04 17.64 -15.69
N VAL A 175 -7.24 17.31 -15.21
CA VAL A 175 -7.43 16.20 -14.28
C VAL A 175 -7.61 14.90 -15.04
N GLN A 176 -6.69 13.96 -14.82
CA GLN A 176 -6.77 12.60 -15.34
C GLN A 176 -7.30 11.65 -14.25
N PRO A 177 -8.50 11.07 -14.43
CA PRO A 177 -9.01 10.05 -13.52
C PRO A 177 -8.17 8.76 -13.64
N ILE A 178 -7.63 8.29 -12.52
CA ILE A 178 -6.87 7.03 -12.43
C ILE A 178 -7.67 5.99 -11.63
N PRO A 179 -7.94 4.79 -12.17
CA PRO A 179 -8.71 3.78 -11.46
C PRO A 179 -7.94 3.21 -10.26
N LYS A 180 -8.62 3.10 -9.13
CA LYS A 180 -8.22 2.36 -7.92
C LYS A 180 -8.64 0.88 -8.05
N LYS A 181 -8.37 0.10 -7.01
CA LYS A 181 -8.99 -1.23 -6.83
C LYS A 181 -10.51 -1.07 -6.70
N GLY A 182 -11.26 -2.03 -7.24
CA GLY A 182 -12.73 -2.02 -7.23
C GLY A 182 -13.32 -1.99 -8.65
N LYS A 183 -14.62 -1.73 -8.73
CA LYS A 183 -15.35 -1.71 -10.00
C LYS A 183 -15.03 -0.42 -10.77
N LYS A 184 -14.57 -0.56 -12.01
CA LYS A 184 -14.27 0.58 -12.90
C LYS A 184 -15.50 1.37 -13.34
N THR A 185 -16.69 0.81 -13.14
CA THR A 185 -17.97 1.47 -13.42
C THR A 185 -18.37 2.47 -12.33
N ASP A 186 -17.76 2.39 -11.15
CA ASP A 186 -18.06 3.25 -10.02
C ASP A 186 -17.10 4.45 -9.99
N PRO A 187 -17.60 5.70 -10.09
CA PRO A 187 -16.78 6.90 -10.13
C PRO A 187 -16.02 7.16 -8.82
N THR A 188 -16.47 6.60 -7.68
CA THR A 188 -15.78 6.75 -6.38
C THR A 188 -14.45 5.99 -6.33
N ASN A 189 -14.28 5.00 -7.22
CA ASN A 189 -13.06 4.21 -7.36
C ASN A 189 -12.01 4.87 -8.26
N TYR A 190 -12.08 6.18 -8.49
CA TYR A 190 -11.06 6.93 -9.24
C TYR A 190 -10.31 7.93 -8.34
N ARG A 191 -9.05 8.21 -8.68
CA ARG A 191 -8.24 9.31 -8.13
C ARG A 191 -8.15 10.44 -9.15
N PRO A 192 -8.38 11.70 -8.76
CA PRO A 192 -8.06 12.84 -9.62
C PRO A 192 -6.55 13.06 -9.62
N VAL A 193 -5.85 12.83 -10.74
CA VAL A 193 -4.44 13.23 -10.88
C VAL A 193 -4.36 14.48 -11.73
N ALA A 194 -3.87 15.58 -11.16
CA ALA A 194 -3.70 16.85 -11.84
C ALA A 194 -2.42 16.85 -12.69
N LEU A 195 -2.59 16.94 -14.01
CA LEU A 195 -1.53 17.28 -14.95
C LEU A 195 -1.36 18.79 -14.99
N LEU A 196 -0.37 19.28 -14.24
CA LEU A 196 0.02 20.70 -14.20
C LEU A 196 1.07 21.02 -15.26
N SER A 197 1.20 22.31 -15.62
CA SER A 197 2.31 22.81 -16.44
C SER A 197 3.66 22.36 -15.86
N ILE A 198 4.59 22.00 -16.74
CA ILE A 198 5.93 21.61 -16.30
C ILE A 198 6.67 22.80 -15.70
N MET A 199 6.46 24.00 -16.23
CA MET A 199 7.04 25.23 -15.67
C MET A 199 6.50 25.54 -14.28
N SER A 200 5.21 25.31 -14.04
CA SER A 200 4.61 25.33 -12.70
C SER A 200 5.36 24.41 -11.74
N LYS A 201 5.58 23.14 -12.13
CA LYS A 201 6.34 22.17 -11.32
C LYS A 201 7.79 22.57 -11.09
N VAL A 202 8.42 23.23 -12.07
CA VAL A 202 9.76 23.79 -11.89
C VAL A 202 9.70 24.92 -10.86
N MET A 203 8.69 25.78 -10.89
CA MET A 203 8.54 26.84 -9.88
C MET A 203 8.43 26.28 -8.46
N GLU A 204 7.88 25.08 -8.28
CA GLU A 204 7.84 24.39 -6.98
C GLU A 204 9.23 24.05 -6.39
N THR A 205 10.35 24.53 -6.98
CA THR A 205 11.71 24.57 -6.40
C THR A 205 11.75 24.97 -4.93
N VAL A 206 10.84 25.85 -4.50
CA VAL A 206 10.70 26.28 -3.10
C VAL A 206 10.52 25.09 -2.15
N ASN A 207 9.94 23.97 -2.61
CA ASN A 207 9.83 22.75 -1.80
C ASN A 207 11.20 22.21 -1.36
N THR A 208 12.25 22.40 -2.17
CA THR A 208 13.60 21.96 -1.79
C THR A 208 14.14 22.77 -0.61
N GLN A 209 13.88 24.08 -0.59
CA GLN A 209 14.25 24.95 0.52
C GLN A 209 13.40 24.67 1.76
N LEU A 210 12.09 24.46 1.56
CA LEU A 210 11.16 24.08 2.62
C LEU A 210 11.60 22.76 3.28
N LEU A 211 11.80 21.69 2.51
CA LEU A 211 12.26 20.40 3.04
C LEU A 211 13.59 20.53 3.79
N LYS A 212 14.55 21.31 3.26
CA LYS A 212 15.82 21.56 3.95
C LYS A 212 15.61 22.26 5.30
N TYR A 213 14.73 23.26 5.34
CA TYR A 213 14.38 23.94 6.59
C TYR A 213 13.70 22.99 7.59
N LEU A 214 12.74 22.18 7.13
CA LEU A 214 12.02 21.23 7.96
C LEU A 214 12.94 20.14 8.53
N ASP A 215 13.85 19.59 7.72
CA ASP A 215 14.81 18.58 8.15
C ASP A 215 15.86 19.17 9.10
N ASN A 216 16.41 20.36 8.82
CA ASN A 216 17.42 21.00 9.67
C ASN A 216 16.91 21.36 11.07
N ASN A 217 15.59 21.58 11.22
CA ASN A 217 14.97 21.95 12.48
C ASN A 217 14.13 20.81 13.10
N ASN A 218 14.22 19.59 12.56
CA ASN A 218 13.46 18.41 13.01
C ASN A 218 11.94 18.66 13.15
N ILE A 219 11.35 19.43 12.23
CA ILE A 219 9.94 19.85 12.31
C ILE A 219 9.00 18.70 11.93
N ILE A 220 9.35 17.91 10.92
CA ILE A 220 8.55 16.73 10.55
C ILE A 220 8.84 15.63 11.57
N ASN A 221 7.80 15.14 12.23
CA ASN A 221 7.90 14.12 13.26
C ASN A 221 8.57 12.85 12.71
N ASP A 222 9.42 12.24 13.54
CA ASP A 222 10.23 11.09 13.09
C ASP A 222 9.41 9.81 12.84
N ARG A 223 8.17 9.77 13.36
CA ARG A 223 7.21 8.70 13.10
C ARG A 223 6.48 8.84 11.76
N GLN A 224 6.76 9.89 10.98
CA GLN A 224 6.35 10.03 9.59
C GLN A 224 7.41 9.45 8.65
N TYR A 225 7.07 8.38 7.93
CA TYR A 225 7.95 7.70 6.98
C TYR A 225 7.60 7.99 5.52
N GLY A 226 6.37 8.44 5.25
CA GLY A 226 5.90 8.73 3.90
C GLY A 226 6.51 10.01 3.33
N PHE A 227 6.83 10.01 2.04
CA PHE A 227 7.38 11.15 1.29
C PHE A 227 8.67 11.78 1.85
N ARG A 228 9.37 11.10 2.76
CA ARG A 228 10.66 11.55 3.30
C ARG A 228 11.82 10.86 2.60
N LYS A 229 12.94 11.56 2.50
CA LYS A 229 14.20 10.94 2.04
C LYS A 229 14.70 9.97 3.12
N HIS A 230 15.34 8.89 2.69
CA HIS A 230 15.94 7.89 3.58
C HIS A 230 14.94 7.18 4.53
N ARG A 231 13.64 7.22 4.20
CA ARG A 231 12.57 6.50 4.88
C ARG A 231 11.80 5.72 3.82
N SER A 232 11.50 4.46 4.10
CA SER A 232 10.74 3.58 3.20
C SER A 232 9.61 2.88 3.95
N THR A 233 8.71 2.25 3.19
CA THR A 233 7.68 1.37 3.76
C THR A 233 8.30 0.19 4.51
N GLY A 234 9.44 -0.32 4.03
CA GLY A 234 10.19 -1.40 4.66
C GLY A 234 10.74 -1.02 6.04
N ASP A 235 11.28 0.20 6.18
CA ASP A 235 11.82 0.69 7.46
C ASP A 235 10.72 0.78 8.52
N LEU A 236 9.56 1.34 8.16
CA LEU A 236 8.43 1.45 9.07
C LEU A 236 7.93 0.06 9.48
N LEU A 237 7.74 -0.85 8.51
CA LEU A 237 7.30 -2.22 8.79
C LEU A 237 8.28 -2.96 9.70
N ALA A 238 9.58 -2.85 9.46
CA ALA A 238 10.60 -3.47 10.30
C ALA A 238 10.56 -2.92 11.73
N TYR A 239 10.42 -1.60 11.88
CA TYR A 239 10.38 -0.96 13.19
C TYR A 239 9.12 -1.34 13.99
N VAL A 240 7.92 -1.23 13.41
CA VAL A 240 6.69 -1.57 14.14
C VAL A 240 6.60 -3.05 14.47
N THR A 241 7.07 -3.94 13.58
CA THR A 241 7.12 -5.37 13.88
C THR A 241 8.12 -5.72 14.97
N HIS A 242 9.26 -5.01 15.03
CA HIS A 242 10.19 -5.11 16.15
C HIS A 242 9.53 -4.73 17.49
N LEU A 243 8.80 -3.60 17.54
CA LEU A 243 8.08 -3.19 18.75
C LEU A 243 7.10 -4.26 19.21
N TRP A 244 6.36 -4.86 18.28
CA TRP A 244 5.41 -5.90 18.62
C TRP A 244 6.09 -7.15 19.16
N ASN A 245 7.13 -7.63 18.48
CA ASN A 245 7.88 -8.80 18.92
C ASN A 245 8.50 -8.57 20.30
N ARG A 246 9.06 -7.38 20.56
CA ARG A 246 9.61 -7.01 21.87
C ARG A 246 8.56 -7.12 22.98
N ALA A 247 7.35 -6.60 22.75
CA ALA A 247 6.27 -6.70 23.73
C ALA A 247 5.86 -8.15 24.00
N ILE A 248 5.77 -8.94 22.92
CA ILE A 248 5.46 -10.38 22.95
C ILE A 248 6.53 -11.18 23.71
N ASP A 249 7.81 -10.83 23.55
CA ASP A 249 8.93 -11.48 24.20
C ASP A 249 8.99 -11.12 25.69
N ASN A 250 8.64 -9.88 26.04
CA ASN A 250 8.52 -9.40 27.42
C ASN A 250 7.22 -9.83 28.12
N HIS A 251 6.65 -10.97 27.74
CA HIS A 251 5.43 -11.57 28.30
C HIS A 251 4.15 -10.72 28.17
N GLY A 252 4.17 -9.77 27.23
CA GLY A 252 3.11 -8.81 27.00
C GLY A 252 2.35 -8.99 25.69
N GLU A 253 1.76 -7.89 25.22
CA GLU A 253 0.87 -7.87 24.05
C GLU A 253 0.96 -6.52 23.34
N SER A 254 0.72 -6.51 22.02
CA SER A 254 0.61 -5.27 21.25
C SER A 254 -0.77 -5.14 20.65
N ARG A 255 -1.33 -3.93 20.68
CA ARG A 255 -2.56 -3.59 19.98
C ARG A 255 -2.25 -2.58 18.89
N VAL A 256 -2.83 -2.81 17.73
CA VAL A 256 -2.55 -2.07 16.51
C VAL A 256 -3.87 -1.62 15.93
N VAL A 257 -4.02 -0.31 15.71
CA VAL A 257 -5.19 0.28 15.05
C VAL A 257 -4.71 1.02 13.81
N ALA A 258 -5.01 0.45 12.64
CA ALA A 258 -4.77 1.08 11.35
C ALA A 258 -5.94 2.00 11.00
N LEU A 259 -5.66 3.30 10.90
CA LEU A 259 -6.60 4.38 10.63
C LEU A 259 -6.60 4.71 9.14
N ASP A 260 -7.79 4.86 8.54
CA ASP A 260 -7.95 5.27 7.14
C ASP A 260 -8.51 6.70 7.07
N ILE A 261 -7.72 7.64 6.52
CA ILE A 261 -8.18 9.03 6.32
C ILE A 261 -9.00 9.11 5.03
N LEU A 262 -10.21 9.64 5.13
CA LEU A 262 -11.12 9.76 3.99
C LEU A 262 -10.65 10.88 3.05
N LYS A 263 -10.26 10.50 1.82
CA LYS A 263 -9.89 11.44 0.74
C LYS A 263 -8.82 12.45 1.18
N ALA A 264 -7.77 11.95 1.83
CA ALA A 264 -6.76 12.74 2.54
C ALA A 264 -6.24 13.97 1.78
N PHE A 265 -5.79 13.80 0.53
CA PHE A 265 -5.27 14.90 -0.29
C PHE A 265 -6.35 15.87 -0.78
N ASP A 266 -7.58 15.39 -1.00
CA ASP A 266 -8.67 16.20 -1.55
C ASP A 266 -9.32 17.08 -0.46
N ARG A 267 -9.19 16.72 0.82
CA ARG A 267 -9.92 17.37 1.94
C ARG A 267 -9.06 18.24 2.85
N VAL A 268 -7.81 18.55 2.47
CA VAL A 268 -6.94 19.43 3.26
C VAL A 268 -7.56 20.82 3.40
N TRP A 269 -7.93 21.24 4.61
CA TRP A 269 -8.51 22.56 4.82
C TRP A 269 -7.45 23.65 4.68
N HIS A 270 -7.66 24.60 3.76
CA HIS A 270 -6.68 25.63 3.42
C HIS A 270 -6.38 26.56 4.60
N ASP A 271 -7.37 27.09 5.31
CA ASP A 271 -7.12 28.00 6.43
C ASP A 271 -6.41 27.30 7.58
N GLY A 272 -6.82 26.05 7.89
CA GLY A 272 -6.13 25.21 8.86
C GLY A 272 -4.67 24.96 8.50
N LEU A 273 -4.39 24.68 7.23
CA LEU A 273 -3.02 24.54 6.74
C LEU A 273 -2.25 25.86 6.87
N LEU A 274 -2.81 27.01 6.49
CA LEU A 274 -2.14 28.30 6.56
C LEU A 274 -1.77 28.73 7.99
N VAL A 275 -2.62 28.45 8.98
CA VAL A 275 -2.32 28.66 10.40
C VAL A 275 -1.15 27.78 10.83
N LYS A 276 -1.15 26.49 10.47
CA LYS A 276 -0.03 25.58 10.77
C LYS A 276 1.27 26.02 10.10
N LEU A 277 1.22 26.47 8.84
CA LEU A 277 2.40 26.99 8.13
C LEU A 277 3.01 28.19 8.85
N ALA A 278 2.18 29.07 9.42
CA ALA A 278 2.66 30.17 10.26
C ALA A 278 3.32 29.65 11.54
N ALA A 279 2.69 28.68 12.21
CA ALA A 279 3.19 28.04 13.43
C ALA A 279 4.51 27.27 13.23
N TYR A 280 4.78 26.79 12.01
CA TYR A 280 6.08 26.21 11.61
C TYR A 280 7.15 27.26 11.25
N GLY A 281 6.87 28.56 11.40
CA GLY A 281 7.82 29.63 11.16
C GLY A 281 8.06 29.96 9.69
N LEU A 282 7.09 29.69 8.80
CA LEU A 282 7.22 30.11 7.39
C LEU A 282 6.99 31.61 7.22
N PRO A 283 7.80 32.29 6.37
CA PRO A 283 7.70 33.73 6.18
C PRO A 283 6.34 34.13 5.58
N PRO A 284 5.82 35.33 5.91
CA PRO A 284 4.52 35.80 5.40
C PRO A 284 4.40 35.76 3.87
N GLY A 285 5.46 36.16 3.14
CA GLY A 285 5.46 36.16 1.68
C GLY A 285 5.26 34.76 1.09
N LEU A 286 5.92 33.74 1.65
CA LEU A 286 5.72 32.35 1.22
C LEU A 286 4.32 31.85 1.57
N ARG A 287 3.78 32.21 2.74
CA ARG A 287 2.41 31.82 3.13
C ARG A 287 1.37 32.43 2.20
N GLN A 288 1.52 33.70 1.83
CA GLN A 288 0.66 34.35 0.84
C GLN A 288 0.75 33.65 -0.53
N TRP A 289 1.97 33.32 -0.96
CA TRP A 289 2.20 32.58 -2.19
C TRP A 289 1.56 31.19 -2.17
N LEU A 290 1.69 30.45 -1.05
CA LEU A 290 1.08 29.14 -0.86
C LEU A 290 -0.46 29.23 -0.84
N ASN A 291 -1.03 30.26 -0.21
CA ASN A 291 -2.46 30.52 -0.28
C ASN A 291 -2.91 30.73 -1.73
N SER A 292 -2.16 31.51 -2.51
CA SER A 292 -2.45 31.69 -3.94
C SER A 292 -2.28 30.38 -4.73
N PHE A 293 -1.31 29.54 -4.39
CA PHE A 293 -1.10 28.22 -5.00
C PHE A 293 -2.20 27.20 -4.69
N LEU A 294 -2.82 27.25 -3.51
CA LEU A 294 -3.89 26.33 -3.11
C LEU A 294 -5.23 26.70 -3.77
N ASN A 295 -5.50 27.99 -3.93
CA ASN A 295 -6.68 28.51 -4.63
C ASN A 295 -6.53 28.31 -6.15
N THR A 296 -6.91 27.12 -6.63
CA THR A 296 -6.74 26.66 -8.02
C THR A 296 -8.06 26.18 -8.62
N ASP A 297 -8.27 26.49 -9.90
CA ASP A 297 -9.44 26.02 -10.67
C ASP A 297 -9.11 24.69 -11.37
N LEU A 298 -8.84 23.64 -10.60
CA LEU A 298 -8.42 22.34 -11.16
C LEU A 298 -9.53 21.62 -11.93
N TYR A 299 -10.80 21.88 -11.61
CA TYR A 299 -11.92 21.06 -12.10
C TYR A 299 -12.89 21.82 -13.02
N VAL A 300 -12.57 23.04 -13.46
CA VAL A 300 -13.59 24.02 -13.97
C VAL A 300 -14.60 24.43 -12.86
N PHE A 301 -14.40 23.90 -11.65
CA PHE A 301 -15.15 24.23 -10.45
C PHE A 301 -14.15 24.81 -9.43
N SER A 302 -14.60 25.84 -8.71
CA SER A 302 -13.87 26.37 -7.57
C SER A 302 -13.85 25.33 -6.44
N ILE A 303 -12.70 25.16 -5.81
CA ILE A 303 -12.49 24.28 -4.65
C ILE A 303 -12.03 25.13 -3.47
N ASN A 304 -12.41 24.73 -2.27
CA ASN A 304 -12.02 25.41 -1.03
C ASN A 304 -11.16 24.54 -0.10
N ALA A 305 -10.85 23.32 -0.52
CA ALA A 305 -10.04 22.36 0.19
C ALA A 305 -9.24 21.51 -0.78
N GLY A 306 -8.22 20.84 -0.24
CA GLY A 306 -7.37 19.90 -0.94
C GLY A 306 -6.07 20.49 -1.46
N VAL A 307 -5.15 19.61 -1.80
CA VAL A 307 -3.88 19.93 -2.43
C VAL A 307 -3.78 19.21 -3.78
N PRO A 308 -3.24 19.84 -4.85
CA PRO A 308 -3.23 19.22 -6.18
C PRO A 308 -2.47 17.88 -6.25
N GLN A 309 -3.17 16.77 -6.47
CA GLN A 309 -2.56 15.44 -6.63
C GLN A 309 -1.74 15.34 -7.93
N GLY A 310 -0.46 15.73 -7.88
CA GLY A 310 0.40 15.82 -9.07
C GLY A 310 1.41 16.97 -9.03
N SER A 311 1.25 17.87 -8.06
CA SER A 311 2.22 18.87 -7.64
C SER A 311 3.37 18.24 -6.83
N VAL A 312 4.52 18.90 -6.85
CA VAL A 312 5.73 18.55 -6.09
C VAL A 312 5.62 18.98 -4.61
N LEU A 313 4.94 20.10 -4.33
CA LEU A 313 4.70 20.67 -3.00
C LEU A 313 3.59 19.94 -2.23
N SER A 314 2.56 19.45 -2.92
CA SER A 314 1.37 18.87 -2.28
C SER A 314 1.67 17.79 -1.24
N PRO A 315 2.59 16.82 -1.48
CA PRO A 315 2.96 15.86 -0.44
C PRO A 315 3.54 16.51 0.82
N THR A 316 4.44 17.50 0.68
CA THR A 316 5.04 18.21 1.82
C THR A 316 3.99 19.00 2.60
N LEU A 317 3.08 19.70 1.91
CA LEU A 317 1.98 20.44 2.55
C LEU A 317 1.04 19.50 3.30
N PHE A 318 0.73 18.34 2.71
CA PHE A 318 -0.07 17.31 3.37
C PHE A 318 0.62 16.80 4.65
N LEU A 319 1.93 16.50 4.60
CA LEU A 319 2.68 16.08 5.79
C LEU A 319 2.61 17.11 6.90
N LEU A 320 2.83 18.40 6.59
CA LEU A 320 2.76 19.49 7.57
C LEU A 320 1.37 19.61 8.20
N TYR A 321 0.32 19.37 7.41
CA TYR A 321 -1.06 19.43 7.87
C TYR A 321 -1.38 18.36 8.93
N ILE A 322 -0.97 17.12 8.68
CA ILE A 322 -1.24 15.98 9.56
C ILE A 322 -0.19 15.76 10.64
N ASN A 323 0.96 16.45 10.61
CA ASN A 323 2.10 16.17 11.48
C ASN A 323 1.73 16.13 12.98
N GLU A 324 0.88 17.05 13.43
CA GLU A 324 0.38 17.18 14.80
C GLU A 324 -0.35 15.90 15.27
N LEU A 325 -1.04 15.19 14.37
CA LEU A 325 -1.71 13.91 14.66
C LEU A 325 -0.75 12.91 15.32
N LEU A 326 0.54 12.95 14.99
CA LEU A 326 1.54 12.01 15.50
C LEU A 326 1.91 12.23 16.96
N GLU A 327 1.45 13.33 17.58
CA GLU A 327 1.83 13.74 18.94
C GLU A 327 0.64 13.93 19.89
N ILE A 328 -0.60 13.95 19.39
CA ILE A 328 -1.79 14.19 20.23
C ILE A 328 -2.20 13.02 21.14
N THR A 329 -1.59 11.84 20.97
CA THR A 329 -2.02 10.61 21.64
C THR A 329 -0.98 10.13 22.63
N SER A 330 -1.42 9.38 23.64
CA SER A 330 -0.51 8.79 24.63
C SER A 330 0.30 7.65 24.04
N ASN A 331 -0.32 6.84 23.17
CA ASN A 331 0.37 5.81 22.41
C ASN A 331 0.89 6.35 21.08
N PRO A 332 2.06 5.90 20.60
CA PRO A 332 2.63 6.41 19.36
C PRO A 332 1.78 6.05 18.13
N ILE A 333 1.58 7.04 17.26
CA ILE A 333 1.08 6.86 15.90
C ILE A 333 2.28 6.87 14.95
N TYR A 334 2.35 5.85 14.09
CA TYR A 334 3.31 5.79 13.00
C TYR A 334 2.59 5.90 11.67
N SER A 335 3.09 6.77 10.79
CA SER A 335 2.42 7.04 9.53
C SER A 335 3.34 6.90 8.33
N PHE A 336 2.74 6.46 7.22
CA PHE A 336 3.30 6.58 5.89
C PHE A 336 2.31 7.39 5.06
N ALA A 337 2.54 8.70 4.98
CA ALA A 337 1.58 9.63 4.39
C ALA A 337 0.22 9.56 5.11
N ASP A 338 -0.85 9.21 4.40
CA ASP A 338 -2.21 9.09 4.93
C ASP A 338 -2.46 7.80 5.72
N ASP A 339 -1.72 6.72 5.43
CA ASP A 339 -1.80 5.47 6.18
C ASP A 339 -1.20 5.67 7.58
N SER A 340 -2.04 5.73 8.61
CA SER A 340 -1.63 6.02 9.99
C SER A 340 -1.97 4.86 10.91
N THR A 341 -1.04 4.46 11.78
CA THR A 341 -1.17 3.28 12.64
C THR A 341 -0.87 3.63 14.09
N LEU A 342 -1.89 3.60 14.94
CA LEU A 342 -1.75 3.71 16.38
C LEU A 342 -1.25 2.37 16.93
N VAL A 343 -0.13 2.40 17.66
CA VAL A 343 0.50 1.21 18.22
C VAL A 343 0.63 1.36 19.72
N SER A 344 0.05 0.41 20.46
CA SER A 344 0.11 0.36 21.91
C SER A 344 0.74 -0.97 22.33
N CYS A 345 1.82 -0.92 23.11
CA CYS A 345 2.58 -2.11 23.51
C CYS A 345 2.62 -2.22 25.04
N MET A 346 2.17 -3.36 25.55
CA MET A 346 2.27 -3.71 26.97
C MET A 346 3.49 -4.61 27.15
N GLU A 347 4.40 -4.24 28.06
CA GLU A 347 5.62 -5.01 28.35
C GLU A 347 5.75 -5.28 29.86
N PRO A 348 5.11 -6.34 30.39
CA PRO A 348 5.10 -6.62 31.83
C PRO A 348 6.48 -7.00 32.40
N GLY A 349 7.40 -7.50 31.57
CA GLY A 349 8.73 -7.96 31.98
C GLY A 349 8.73 -9.29 32.74
N LYS A 350 7.56 -9.77 33.17
CA LYS A 350 7.36 -11.07 33.82
C LYS A 350 6.01 -11.68 33.41
N PRO A 351 5.84 -13.01 33.51
CA PRO A 351 4.55 -13.65 33.31
C PRO A 351 3.49 -13.08 34.27
N LEU A 352 2.36 -12.65 33.70
CA LEU A 352 1.21 -12.15 34.46
C LEU A 352 0.22 -13.28 34.76
N SER A 353 -0.38 -13.25 35.96
CA SER A 353 -1.53 -14.08 36.30
C SER A 353 -2.74 -13.78 35.41
N SER A 354 -3.73 -14.67 35.41
CA SER A 354 -4.95 -14.50 34.60
C SER A 354 -5.70 -13.21 34.97
N GLN A 355 -5.83 -12.91 36.26
CA GLN A 355 -6.53 -11.71 36.74
C GLN A 355 -5.80 -10.42 36.36
N GLU A 356 -4.48 -10.37 36.55
CA GLU A 356 -3.67 -9.21 36.15
C GLU A 356 -3.72 -8.99 34.63
N THR A 357 -3.76 -10.08 33.85
CA THR A 357 -3.88 -10.01 32.40
C THR A 357 -5.19 -9.36 31.98
N ILE A 358 -6.31 -9.74 32.61
CA ILE A 358 -7.63 -9.16 32.33
C ILE A 358 -7.63 -7.67 32.69
N CYS A 359 -7.20 -7.31 33.90
CA CYS A 359 -7.15 -5.92 34.35
C CYS A 359 -6.30 -5.05 33.43
N ARG A 360 -5.09 -5.50 33.07
CA ARG A 360 -4.22 -4.74 32.15
C ARG A 360 -4.79 -4.64 30.74
N ARG A 361 -5.38 -5.72 30.22
CA ARG A 361 -6.05 -5.68 28.90
C ARG A 361 -7.19 -4.65 28.91
N GLN A 362 -7.95 -4.53 30.00
CA GLN A 362 -9.02 -3.56 30.13
C GLN A 362 -8.44 -2.12 30.15
N GLN A 363 -7.44 -1.87 30.98
CA GLN A 363 -6.77 -0.57 31.05
C GLN A 363 -6.18 -0.15 29.68
N HIS A 364 -5.53 -1.08 28.99
CA HIS A 364 -4.94 -0.85 27.68
C HIS A 364 -6.01 -0.53 26.61
N ALA A 365 -7.17 -1.17 26.70
CA ALA A 365 -8.31 -0.87 25.83
C ALA A 365 -8.86 0.54 26.09
N SER A 366 -9.05 0.89 27.37
CA SER A 366 -9.50 2.22 27.77
C SER A 366 -8.56 3.30 27.28
N GLN A 367 -7.24 3.08 27.36
CA GLN A 367 -6.25 4.03 26.85
C GLN A 367 -6.33 4.19 25.32
N ILE A 368 -6.47 3.09 24.58
CA ILE A 368 -6.61 3.16 23.11
C ILE A 368 -7.92 3.85 22.72
N ASN A 369 -9.01 3.59 23.43
CA ASN A 369 -10.30 4.26 23.16
C ASN A 369 -10.22 5.76 23.49
N ALA A 370 -9.47 6.14 24.54
CA ALA A 370 -9.19 7.54 24.83
C ALA A 370 -8.36 8.20 23.71
N ASP A 371 -7.30 7.53 23.24
CA ASP A 371 -6.49 8.00 22.12
C ASP A 371 -7.32 8.14 20.82
N ILE A 372 -8.18 7.17 20.51
CA ILE A 372 -9.10 7.22 19.35
C ILE A 372 -10.06 8.40 19.49
N LYS A 373 -10.59 8.65 20.68
CA LYS A 373 -11.45 9.82 20.94
C LYS A 373 -10.68 11.12 20.66
N THR A 374 -9.46 11.25 21.15
CA THR A 374 -8.60 12.41 20.87
C THR A 374 -8.29 12.56 19.38
N ILE A 375 -8.06 11.46 18.66
CA ILE A 375 -7.88 11.47 17.19
C ILE A 375 -9.13 11.97 16.47
N VAL A 376 -10.31 11.52 16.89
CA VAL A 376 -11.60 11.96 16.31
C VAL A 376 -11.85 13.44 16.59
N GLU A 377 -11.60 13.90 17.82
CA GLU A 377 -11.74 15.31 18.21
C GLU A 377 -10.77 16.21 17.42
N TRP A 378 -9.51 15.80 17.30
CA TRP A 378 -8.53 16.48 16.45
C TRP A 378 -8.97 16.49 14.99
N GLY A 379 -9.54 15.38 14.50
CA GLY A 379 -10.09 15.28 13.16
C GLY A 379 -11.24 16.26 12.93
N LEU A 380 -12.16 16.39 13.89
CA LEU A 380 -13.25 17.36 13.82
C LEU A 380 -12.73 18.81 13.80
N ALA A 381 -11.76 19.15 14.66
CA ALA A 381 -11.13 20.47 14.72
C ALA A 381 -10.39 20.82 13.42
N ASN A 382 -9.71 19.84 12.82
CA ASN A 382 -8.94 19.99 11.60
C ASN A 382 -9.71 19.57 10.34
N LYS A 383 -11.03 19.36 10.41
CA LYS A 383 -11.87 18.90 9.28
C LYS A 383 -11.36 17.63 8.57
N VAL A 384 -10.57 16.80 9.26
CA VAL A 384 -10.11 15.48 8.82
C VAL A 384 -11.13 14.43 9.24
N GLN A 385 -11.63 13.66 8.28
CA GLN A 385 -12.56 12.57 8.53
C GLN A 385 -11.86 11.22 8.40
N PHE A 386 -12.15 10.31 9.31
CA PHE A 386 -11.66 8.94 9.27
C PHE A 386 -12.76 7.98 8.80
N ASN A 387 -12.37 6.97 8.05
CA ASN A 387 -13.27 5.96 7.52
C ASN A 387 -13.38 4.78 8.49
N VAL A 388 -14.40 4.82 9.34
CA VAL A 388 -14.65 3.79 10.36
C VAL A 388 -14.73 2.38 9.77
N ASN A 389 -15.33 2.21 8.58
CA ASN A 389 -15.46 0.91 7.92
C ASN A 389 -14.14 0.33 7.40
N LYS A 390 -13.15 1.18 7.15
CA LYS A 390 -11.82 0.76 6.68
C LYS A 390 -10.77 0.75 7.77
N THR A 391 -11.02 1.44 8.88
CA THR A 391 -10.20 1.34 10.08
C THR A 391 -10.23 -0.11 10.59
N GLN A 392 -9.06 -0.64 10.96
CA GLN A 392 -8.91 -2.02 11.40
C GLN A 392 -8.13 -2.05 12.71
N ALA A 393 -8.56 -2.89 13.66
CA ALA A 393 -7.86 -3.10 14.91
C ALA A 393 -7.55 -4.58 15.10
N THR A 394 -6.34 -4.89 15.56
CA THR A 394 -5.92 -6.24 15.93
C THR A 394 -5.05 -6.24 17.17
N THR A 395 -5.04 -7.38 17.87
CA THR A 395 -4.19 -7.63 19.04
C THR A 395 -3.19 -8.72 18.69
N LEU A 396 -1.94 -8.53 19.04
CA LEU A 396 -0.85 -9.48 18.87
C LEU A 396 -0.44 -9.97 20.27
N THR A 397 -0.77 -11.23 20.57
CA THR A 397 -0.51 -11.85 21.88
C THR A 397 -0.15 -13.33 21.76
N LYS A 398 0.61 -13.86 22.72
CA LYS A 398 0.84 -15.32 22.89
C LYS A 398 -0.35 -16.02 23.56
N LYS A 399 -1.24 -15.28 24.25
CA LYS A 399 -2.38 -15.79 25.03
C LYS A 399 -3.66 -15.86 24.19
N SER A 400 -4.71 -16.52 24.69
CA SER A 400 -6.00 -16.60 23.96
C SER A 400 -6.58 -15.20 23.66
N HIS A 401 -7.26 -15.12 22.52
CA HIS A 401 -8.05 -13.98 22.08
C HIS A 401 -9.44 -13.90 22.73
N ASP A 402 -9.81 -14.88 23.55
CA ASP A 402 -11.08 -14.89 24.28
C ASP A 402 -11.17 -13.71 25.27
N GLY A 403 -12.32 -13.02 25.27
CA GLY A 403 -12.58 -11.91 26.18
C GLY A 403 -11.72 -10.66 25.95
N LEU A 404 -11.15 -10.47 24.74
CA LEU A 404 -10.44 -9.22 24.43
C LEU A 404 -11.40 -8.02 24.48
N PRO A 405 -11.08 -6.97 25.26
CA PRO A 405 -11.88 -5.75 25.33
C PRO A 405 -12.03 -5.06 23.98
N THR A 406 -13.20 -4.46 23.74
CA THR A 406 -13.54 -3.81 22.47
C THR A 406 -12.76 -2.51 22.28
N VAL A 407 -12.43 -2.25 21.01
CA VAL A 407 -11.92 -0.98 20.53
C VAL A 407 -13.01 -0.36 19.66
N GLU A 408 -13.38 0.88 19.93
CA GLU A 408 -14.51 1.55 19.30
C GLU A 408 -14.11 2.89 18.69
N MET A 409 -14.63 3.17 17.50
CA MET A 409 -14.46 4.45 16.82
C MET A 409 -15.84 4.97 16.44
N VAL A 410 -16.23 6.12 16.99
CA VAL A 410 -17.56 6.75 16.77
C VAL A 410 -18.71 5.77 17.04
N GLY A 411 -18.64 5.03 18.15
CA GLY A 411 -19.66 4.07 18.58
C GLY A 411 -19.74 2.78 17.75
N GLN A 412 -18.83 2.55 16.80
CA GLN A 412 -18.73 1.29 16.06
C GLN A 412 -17.53 0.48 16.53
N ILE A 413 -17.74 -0.81 16.76
CA ILE A 413 -16.68 -1.74 17.15
C ILE A 413 -15.76 -1.97 15.95
N VAL A 414 -14.49 -1.63 16.13
CA VAL A 414 -13.43 -1.89 15.16
C VAL A 414 -12.76 -3.20 15.58
N LYS A 415 -13.05 -4.30 14.88
CA LYS A 415 -12.36 -5.58 15.11
C LYS A 415 -12.03 -6.26 13.79
N SER A 416 -10.76 -6.63 13.63
CA SER A 416 -10.31 -7.42 12.49
C SER A 416 -9.36 -8.54 12.93
N PRO A 417 -9.51 -9.79 12.43
CA PRO A 417 -8.60 -10.89 12.74
C PRO A 417 -7.19 -10.68 12.14
N SER A 418 -7.05 -9.77 11.17
CA SER A 418 -5.80 -9.39 10.53
C SER A 418 -5.80 -7.90 10.19
N VAL A 419 -4.66 -7.24 10.28
CA VAL A 419 -4.51 -5.85 9.82
C VAL A 419 -3.69 -5.83 8.55
N LYS A 420 -4.17 -5.12 7.52
CA LYS A 420 -3.38 -4.86 6.32
C LYS A 420 -2.60 -3.56 6.50
N LEU A 421 -1.28 -3.67 6.61
CA LEU A 421 -0.39 -2.52 6.78
C LEU A 421 0.55 -2.42 5.56
N LEU A 422 0.50 -1.29 4.85
CA LEU A 422 1.40 -0.96 3.73
C LEU A 422 1.53 -2.06 2.67
N GLY A 423 0.42 -2.77 2.42
CA GLY A 423 0.35 -3.85 1.43
C GLY A 423 0.59 -5.26 1.97
N ILE A 424 1.01 -5.41 3.23
CA ILE A 424 1.22 -6.70 3.89
C ILE A 424 0.06 -7.03 4.81
N ASN A 425 -0.45 -8.26 4.74
CA ASN A 425 -1.44 -8.75 5.70
C ASN A 425 -0.72 -9.28 6.94
N ILE A 426 -1.00 -8.67 8.08
CA ILE A 426 -0.45 -9.05 9.37
C ILE A 426 -1.52 -9.86 10.09
N ASN A 427 -1.34 -11.17 10.05
CA ASN A 427 -2.23 -12.13 10.68
C ASN A 427 -1.91 -12.25 12.18
N SER A 428 -2.90 -12.69 12.96
CA SER A 428 -2.72 -12.97 14.39
C SER A 428 -1.55 -13.94 14.64
N LEU A 429 -0.93 -13.82 15.81
CA LEU A 429 0.15 -14.74 16.22
C LEU A 429 -0.32 -16.19 16.25
N GLU A 430 -1.55 -16.43 16.72
CA GLU A 430 -2.17 -17.75 16.71
C GLU A 430 -2.20 -18.34 15.30
N HIS A 431 -2.66 -17.56 14.31
CA HIS A 431 -2.67 -17.98 12.92
C HIS A 431 -1.26 -18.27 12.40
N ARG A 432 -0.28 -17.39 12.68
CA ARG A 432 1.11 -17.60 12.25
C ARG A 432 1.73 -18.86 12.87
N ARG A 433 1.44 -19.15 14.15
CA ARG A 433 1.87 -20.38 14.83
C ARG A 433 1.27 -21.62 14.18
N ARG A 434 -0.04 -21.62 13.90
CA ARG A 434 -0.72 -22.73 13.21
C ARG A 434 -0.08 -23.06 11.86
N VAL A 435 0.24 -22.03 11.06
CA VAL A 435 0.93 -22.22 9.76
C VAL A 435 2.34 -22.75 9.95
N ALA A 436 3.08 -22.27 10.94
CA ALA A 436 4.42 -22.75 11.26
C ALA A 436 4.40 -24.23 11.73
N ASP A 437 3.46 -24.58 12.60
CA ASP A 437 3.29 -25.93 13.12
C ASP A 437 2.96 -26.92 12.00
N LEU A 438 2.00 -26.58 11.13
CA LEU A 438 1.66 -27.40 9.96
C LEU A 438 2.82 -27.50 8.97
N SER A 439 3.61 -26.42 8.81
CA SER A 439 4.82 -26.44 7.96
C SER A 439 5.90 -27.37 8.54
N LEU A 440 6.09 -27.36 9.85
CA LEU A 440 7.02 -28.27 10.54
C LEU A 440 6.53 -29.71 10.44
N PHE A 441 5.24 -29.95 10.70
CA PHE A 441 4.63 -31.28 10.57
C PHE A 441 4.76 -31.82 9.14
N TYR A 442 4.60 -30.96 8.12
CA TYR A 442 4.84 -31.34 6.72
C TYR A 442 6.29 -31.77 6.46
N ARG A 443 7.27 -31.06 7.03
CA ARG A 443 8.69 -31.46 6.94
C ARG A 443 8.92 -32.80 7.62
N TYR A 444 8.35 -32.98 8.81
CA TYR A 444 8.50 -34.20 9.59
C TYR A 444 7.90 -35.38 8.81
N TYR A 445 6.66 -35.24 8.33
CA TYR A 445 5.92 -36.29 7.62
C TYR A 445 6.70 -36.83 6.42
N HIS A 446 7.42 -35.96 5.70
CA HIS A 446 8.24 -36.33 4.56
C HIS A 446 9.71 -36.68 4.91
N GLY A 447 10.04 -36.88 6.19
CA GLY A 447 11.38 -37.26 6.63
C GLY A 447 12.46 -36.21 6.40
N ARG A 448 12.08 -34.92 6.32
CA ARG A 448 13.02 -33.79 6.15
C ARG A 448 13.44 -33.20 7.51
N CYS A 449 13.71 -34.08 8.46
CA CYS A 449 14.18 -33.83 9.84
C CYS A 449 15.11 -34.97 10.29
N SER A 450 15.62 -34.93 11.53
CA SER A 450 16.44 -36.03 12.07
C SER A 450 15.65 -37.33 12.15
N SER A 451 16.36 -38.46 12.15
CA SER A 451 15.74 -39.79 12.23
C SER A 451 14.96 -40.01 13.53
N GLU A 452 15.36 -39.39 14.65
CA GLU A 452 14.58 -39.49 15.89
C GLU A 452 13.23 -38.78 15.75
N LEU A 453 13.19 -37.61 15.12
CA LEU A 453 11.97 -36.82 14.95
C LEU A 453 11.00 -37.42 13.93
N SER A 454 11.51 -38.05 12.87
CA SER A 454 10.65 -38.73 11.88
C SER A 454 10.00 -39.98 12.46
N GLN A 455 10.66 -40.68 13.38
CA GLN A 455 10.13 -41.85 14.08
C GLN A 455 9.03 -41.55 15.10
N ILE A 456 8.94 -40.30 15.59
CA ILE A 456 7.92 -39.87 16.55
C ILE A 456 6.57 -39.59 15.87
N ILE A 457 6.54 -39.41 14.55
CA ILE A 457 5.30 -39.13 13.82
C ILE A 457 4.42 -40.36 13.86
N THR A 458 3.14 -40.14 14.15
CA THR A 458 2.16 -41.20 14.15
C THR A 458 2.02 -41.81 12.77
N PRO A 459 1.86 -43.14 12.68
CA PRO A 459 1.74 -43.82 11.40
C PRO A 459 0.54 -43.26 10.62
N GLN A 460 0.63 -43.38 9.29
CA GLN A 460 -0.45 -43.00 8.39
C GLN A 460 -1.75 -43.71 8.83
N ALA A 461 -2.84 -42.96 8.93
CA ALA A 461 -4.11 -43.50 9.41
C ALA A 461 -4.63 -44.57 8.43
N VAL A 462 -4.60 -45.83 8.82
CA VAL A 462 -5.16 -46.94 8.04
C VAL A 462 -6.66 -47.07 8.36
N ARG A 463 -7.52 -46.65 7.43
CA ARG A 463 -8.98 -46.81 7.60
C ARG A 463 -9.46 -48.12 6.97
N THR A 464 -9.88 -49.06 7.80
CA THR A 464 -10.38 -50.38 7.40
C THR A 464 -11.85 -50.40 6.96
N ARG A 465 -12.62 -49.32 7.20
CA ARG A 465 -14.06 -49.22 6.86
C ARG A 465 -14.38 -48.03 5.94
N LYS A 466 -15.19 -48.25 4.91
CA LYS A 466 -15.72 -47.21 4.00
C LYS A 466 -16.89 -46.45 4.67
N THR A 467 -16.59 -45.55 5.60
CA THR A 467 -17.59 -44.63 6.18
C THR A 467 -17.68 -43.32 5.39
N ARG A 468 -18.75 -42.53 5.56
CA ARG A 468 -18.86 -41.18 4.94
C ARG A 468 -17.69 -40.26 5.31
N GLU A 469 -17.12 -40.42 6.51
CA GLU A 469 -15.91 -39.71 6.95
C GLU A 469 -14.64 -40.20 6.23
N ALA A 470 -14.56 -41.48 5.86
CA ALA A 470 -13.43 -42.02 5.09
C ALA A 470 -13.39 -41.46 3.66
N VAL A 471 -14.54 -41.06 3.09
CA VAL A 471 -14.62 -40.44 1.76
C VAL A 471 -14.11 -38.99 1.74
N ARG A 472 -14.11 -38.30 2.90
CA ARG A 472 -13.61 -36.91 3.04
C ARG A 472 -12.16 -36.82 3.53
N ALA A 473 -11.54 -37.95 3.86
CA ALA A 473 -10.17 -38.01 4.37
C ALA A 473 -9.14 -37.88 3.24
N HIS A 474 -8.10 -37.06 3.45
CA HIS A 474 -6.99 -36.95 2.52
C HIS A 474 -5.95 -38.06 2.74
N PRO A 475 -5.18 -38.46 1.70
CA PRO A 475 -4.26 -39.60 1.78
C PRO A 475 -3.16 -39.44 2.83
N TYR A 476 -2.83 -38.20 3.19
CA TYR A 476 -1.77 -37.88 4.16
C TYR A 476 -2.23 -37.88 5.63
N GLN A 477 -3.46 -38.30 5.95
CA GLN A 477 -3.92 -38.32 7.34
C GLN A 477 -3.06 -39.24 8.21
N VAL A 478 -2.88 -38.84 9.46
CA VAL A 478 -2.11 -39.56 10.49
C VAL A 478 -3.03 -40.05 11.60
N GLU A 479 -2.65 -41.11 12.30
CA GLU A 479 -3.37 -41.51 13.51
C GLU A 479 -3.22 -40.43 14.59
N VAL A 480 -4.32 -40.08 15.28
CA VAL A 480 -4.29 -39.04 16.32
C VAL A 480 -4.21 -39.73 17.69
N LEU A 481 -3.08 -39.60 18.39
CA LEU A 481 -2.85 -40.25 19.70
C LEU A 481 -3.65 -39.59 20.82
N THR A 482 -4.75 -40.19 21.25
CA THR A 482 -5.62 -39.63 22.30
C THR A 482 -4.85 -39.36 23.59
N PRO A 483 -4.76 -38.09 24.07
CA PRO A 483 -4.00 -37.76 25.25
C PRO A 483 -4.74 -38.32 26.47
N GLN A 484 -4.07 -39.18 27.24
CA GLN A 484 -4.64 -39.75 28.46
C GLN A 484 -4.65 -38.76 29.64
N THR A 485 -4.00 -37.60 29.49
CA THR A 485 -3.93 -36.55 30.51
C THR A 485 -4.14 -35.16 29.91
N SER A 486 -4.69 -34.25 30.71
CA SER A 486 -4.86 -32.83 30.36
C SER A 486 -3.55 -32.08 30.12
N LEU A 487 -2.39 -32.66 30.46
CA LEU A 487 -1.08 -32.09 30.13
C LEU A 487 -0.73 -32.26 28.65
N LEU A 488 -1.12 -33.37 28.02
CA LEU A 488 -0.76 -33.69 26.64
C LEU A 488 -1.72 -33.09 25.59
N GLN A 489 -2.87 -32.57 26.02
CA GLN A 489 -3.86 -31.93 25.13
C GLN A 489 -3.34 -30.66 24.42
N HIS A 490 -2.26 -30.06 24.94
CA HIS A 490 -1.59 -28.89 24.34
C HIS A 490 -0.29 -29.24 23.61
N SER A 491 0.09 -30.52 23.57
CA SER A 491 1.32 -30.97 22.91
C SER A 491 1.28 -30.71 21.40
N PHE A 492 2.46 -30.50 20.81
CA PHE A 492 2.62 -30.24 19.38
C PHE A 492 1.98 -31.34 18.53
N PHE A 493 2.28 -32.61 18.80
CA PHE A 493 1.81 -33.73 17.98
C PHE A 493 0.30 -33.90 18.03
N TRP A 494 -0.33 -33.84 19.21
CA TRP A 494 -1.78 -33.96 19.31
C TRP A 494 -2.51 -32.84 18.56
N ARG A 495 -2.16 -31.59 18.89
CA ARG A 495 -2.81 -30.39 18.35
C ARG A 495 -2.60 -30.28 16.83
N THR A 496 -1.37 -30.49 16.37
CA THR A 496 -1.03 -30.35 14.96
C THR A 496 -1.56 -31.52 14.14
N SER A 497 -1.58 -32.76 14.65
CA SER A 497 -2.18 -33.92 13.95
C SER A 497 -3.69 -33.77 13.79
N THR A 498 -4.37 -33.26 14.82
CA THR A 498 -5.81 -32.95 14.74
C THR A 498 -6.09 -31.89 13.68
N MET A 499 -5.29 -30.82 13.63
CA MET A 499 -5.41 -29.79 12.60
C MET A 499 -5.04 -30.29 11.20
N TRP A 500 -3.97 -31.08 11.09
CA TRP A 500 -3.47 -31.67 9.85
C TRP A 500 -4.54 -32.53 9.19
N ASN A 501 -5.21 -33.39 9.96
CA ASN A 501 -6.25 -34.27 9.45
C ASN A 501 -7.51 -33.53 8.97
N GLN A 502 -7.71 -32.28 9.40
CA GLN A 502 -8.80 -31.42 8.95
C GLN A 502 -8.47 -30.67 7.65
N LEU A 503 -7.22 -30.76 7.15
CA LEU A 503 -6.81 -30.08 5.92
C LEU A 503 -7.43 -30.72 4.67
N PRO A 504 -7.88 -29.92 3.70
CA PRO A 504 -8.30 -30.40 2.38
C PRO A 504 -7.16 -31.10 1.62
N GLY A 505 -7.46 -32.24 0.98
CA GLY A 505 -6.43 -33.10 0.39
C GLY A 505 -5.65 -32.52 -0.80
N HIS A 506 -6.20 -31.52 -1.50
CA HIS A 506 -5.49 -30.87 -2.62
C HIS A 506 -4.41 -29.87 -2.15
N LEU A 507 -4.30 -29.63 -0.84
CA LEU A 507 -3.22 -28.81 -0.25
C LEU A 507 -1.87 -29.49 -0.25
N PHE A 508 -1.83 -30.81 -0.41
CA PHE A 508 -0.61 -31.58 -0.41
C PHE A 508 -0.14 -31.74 -1.86
N PRO A 509 1.03 -31.18 -2.24
CA PRO A 509 1.57 -31.39 -3.56
C PRO A 509 1.98 -32.85 -3.79
N ASP A 510 1.92 -33.32 -5.05
CA ASP A 510 2.24 -34.70 -5.43
C ASP A 510 3.69 -35.11 -5.11
N SER A 511 4.56 -34.13 -4.88
CA SER A 511 5.93 -34.32 -4.42
C SER A 511 6.24 -33.32 -3.31
N TYR A 512 7.22 -33.66 -2.45
CA TYR A 512 7.63 -32.78 -1.36
C TYR A 512 8.01 -31.40 -1.89
N ASN A 513 7.22 -30.40 -1.53
CA ASN A 513 7.52 -29.02 -1.85
C ASN A 513 6.94 -28.12 -0.76
N LEU A 514 7.79 -27.75 0.20
CA LEU A 514 7.39 -26.92 1.33
C LEU A 514 6.89 -25.54 0.90
N GLN A 515 7.49 -24.95 -0.13
CA GLN A 515 7.08 -23.65 -0.63
C GLN A 515 5.69 -23.72 -1.26
N ARG A 516 5.42 -24.80 -2.01
CA ARG A 516 4.11 -25.10 -2.60
C ARG A 516 3.09 -25.51 -1.55
N PHE A 517 3.46 -26.23 -0.48
CA PHE A 517 2.56 -26.50 0.64
C PHE A 517 2.19 -25.20 1.40
N LYS A 518 3.17 -24.30 1.58
CA LYS A 518 2.95 -22.95 2.14
C LYS A 518 2.16 -22.02 1.20
N SER A 519 2.24 -22.23 -0.11
CA SER A 519 1.58 -21.42 -1.13
C SER A 519 0.31 -22.05 -1.71
N ASN A 520 0.03 -23.32 -1.44
CA ASN A 520 -1.10 -24.06 -1.98
C ASN A 520 -2.35 -23.43 -1.39
N GLU A 521 -3.20 -23.00 -2.32
CA GLU A 521 -4.05 -21.86 -2.10
C GLU A 521 -4.88 -22.03 -0.84
N GLU A 522 -5.47 -23.16 -0.45
CA GLU A 522 -6.32 -23.25 0.76
C GLU A 522 -5.66 -23.18 2.16
N LEU A 523 -4.34 -23.33 2.35
CA LEU A 523 -3.68 -23.06 3.64
C LEU A 523 -3.52 -21.54 3.87
N VAL A 524 -3.46 -20.81 2.75
CA VAL A 524 -3.53 -19.35 2.63
C VAL A 524 -4.96 -18.88 2.27
N ALA A 525 -5.85 -19.75 1.80
CA ALA A 525 -7.15 -19.46 1.20
C ALA A 525 -8.33 -19.98 2.02
N LEU A 526 -8.14 -20.72 3.11
CA LEU A 526 -9.09 -20.61 4.24
C LEU A 526 -9.20 -19.16 4.75
N LEU A 527 -8.23 -18.30 4.40
CA LEU A 527 -8.28 -16.84 4.54
C LEU A 527 -8.68 -16.05 3.26
N ASN A 528 -8.77 -16.67 2.08
CA ASN A 528 -9.09 -16.05 0.79
C ASN A 528 -10.24 -16.75 0.02
N ILE A 529 -10.99 -17.68 0.62
CA ILE A 529 -12.20 -18.27 0.03
C ILE A 529 -13.38 -17.27 0.06
N LEU A 530 -13.19 -16.08 0.64
CA LEU A 530 -13.99 -14.88 0.33
C LEU A 530 -13.55 -14.15 -0.96
N GLU A 531 -12.39 -14.50 -1.51
CA GLU A 531 -11.83 -14.04 -2.79
C GLU A 531 -12.22 -14.97 -3.97
N GLN A 532 -13.08 -15.98 -3.70
CA GLN A 532 -13.79 -16.82 -4.69
C GLN A 532 -14.62 -16.06 -5.73
N HIS A 533 -14.69 -14.73 -5.66
CA HIS A 533 -15.28 -13.93 -6.73
C HIS A 533 -14.30 -13.51 -7.83
N SER A 534 -12.99 -13.75 -7.69
CA SER A 534 -11.99 -13.37 -8.71
C SER A 534 -11.96 -14.32 -9.92
N THR A 535 -12.30 -15.60 -9.74
CA THR A 535 -12.35 -16.59 -10.84
C THR A 535 -13.55 -16.43 -11.77
N ALA A 536 -14.47 -15.50 -11.47
CA ALA A 536 -15.55 -15.13 -12.39
C ALA A 536 -15.09 -14.27 -13.59
N TYR A 537 -13.81 -13.87 -13.70
CA TYR A 537 -13.34 -12.90 -14.70
C TYR A 537 -12.08 -13.26 -15.52
N GLY A 538 -11.64 -14.52 -15.52
CA GLY A 538 -10.75 -15.13 -16.54
C GLY A 538 -9.56 -14.31 -17.09
N LEU A 539 -8.43 -14.25 -16.38
CA LEU A 539 -7.18 -13.67 -16.90
C LEU A 539 -5.94 -14.50 -16.50
N GLY A 540 -5.04 -14.77 -17.47
CA GLY A 540 -3.85 -15.61 -17.31
C GLY A 540 -2.52 -14.85 -17.21
N ILE A 541 -1.54 -15.46 -16.56
CA ILE A 541 -0.17 -14.95 -16.34
C ILE A 541 0.73 -15.22 -17.57
N ASN A 542 1.58 -14.26 -17.92
CA ASN A 542 2.51 -14.33 -19.04
C ASN A 542 3.89 -14.89 -18.60
N TYR A 543 4.11 -16.17 -18.87
CA TYR A 543 5.31 -16.92 -18.48
C TYR A 543 6.60 -16.52 -19.23
N ASN A 544 6.53 -15.72 -20.29
CA ASN A 544 7.70 -15.39 -21.13
C ASN A 544 8.59 -14.27 -20.55
N LYS A 545 8.25 -13.70 -19.39
CA LYS A 545 9.02 -12.64 -18.72
C LYS A 545 9.50 -13.00 -17.30
N THR A 546 9.26 -14.23 -16.86
CA THR A 546 9.56 -14.67 -15.50
C THR A 546 10.81 -15.54 -15.52
N LYS A 547 11.90 -15.08 -14.88
CA LYS A 547 13.09 -15.88 -14.61
C LYS A 547 13.13 -16.23 -13.13
N VAL A 548 13.57 -17.44 -12.80
CA VAL A 548 13.62 -17.95 -11.42
C VAL A 548 15.07 -18.21 -11.06
N MET A 549 15.51 -17.78 -9.88
CA MET A 549 16.85 -18.09 -9.35
C MET A 549 16.67 -18.93 -8.09
N ILE A 550 17.33 -20.09 -8.06
CA ILE A 550 17.30 -21.02 -6.93
C ILE A 550 18.55 -20.72 -6.09
N VAL A 551 18.36 -20.43 -4.80
CA VAL A 551 19.44 -20.17 -3.84
C VAL A 551 19.38 -21.27 -2.78
N ASP A 552 20.44 -22.04 -2.64
CA ASP A 552 20.57 -23.15 -1.69
C ASP A 552 21.89 -23.01 -0.93
N ARG A 553 21.90 -23.38 0.35
CA ARG A 553 23.07 -23.23 1.24
C ARG A 553 24.08 -24.37 1.11
N GLU A 554 23.68 -25.51 0.57
CA GLU A 554 24.50 -26.74 0.61
C GLU A 554 25.27 -27.05 -0.68
N HIS A 555 25.30 -26.15 -1.66
CA HIS A 555 26.11 -26.23 -2.90
C HIS A 555 25.97 -27.49 -3.79
N ASP A 556 25.16 -28.49 -3.44
CA ASP A 556 25.34 -29.84 -4.02
C ASP A 556 24.36 -30.30 -5.10
N ASN A 557 23.43 -29.48 -5.63
CA ASN A 557 22.48 -30.01 -6.64
C ASN A 557 22.11 -29.11 -7.85
N HIS A 558 22.80 -28.00 -8.10
CA HIS A 558 22.29 -26.99 -9.07
C HIS A 558 22.68 -27.20 -10.53
N ARG A 559 23.67 -28.04 -10.84
CA ARG A 559 24.09 -28.24 -12.25
C ARG A 559 23.07 -29.03 -13.08
N ALA A 560 22.03 -29.60 -12.48
CA ALA A 560 21.03 -30.42 -13.16
C ALA A 560 19.72 -29.69 -13.52
N ILE A 561 19.37 -28.56 -12.90
CA ILE A 561 18.05 -27.91 -13.06
C ILE A 561 18.15 -26.74 -14.05
N LYS A 562 17.80 -27.00 -15.32
CA LYS A 562 17.82 -25.98 -16.39
C LYS A 562 16.52 -25.14 -16.48
N SER A 563 15.43 -25.57 -15.85
CA SER A 563 14.11 -24.92 -15.90
C SER A 563 13.23 -25.28 -14.70
N VAL A 564 12.43 -24.33 -14.22
CA VAL A 564 11.33 -24.59 -13.26
C VAL A 564 10.02 -24.24 -13.95
N GLY A 565 9.25 -25.25 -14.36
CA GLY A 565 8.06 -25.06 -15.20
C GLY A 565 8.44 -24.56 -16.61
N ARG A 566 7.80 -23.47 -17.09
CA ARG A 566 8.11 -22.80 -18.38
C ARG A 566 9.12 -21.65 -18.25
N CYS A 567 9.72 -21.46 -17.07
CA CYS A 567 10.61 -20.35 -16.76
C CYS A 567 12.09 -20.77 -16.81
N GLU A 568 12.94 -19.94 -17.41
CA GLU A 568 14.41 -20.14 -17.41
C GLU A 568 15.01 -19.90 -16.01
N VAL A 569 15.93 -20.78 -15.61
CA VAL A 569 16.73 -20.63 -14.39
C VAL A 569 17.99 -19.81 -14.72
N GLY A 570 18.15 -18.65 -14.08
CA GLY A 570 19.32 -17.78 -14.25
C GLY A 570 20.28 -17.88 -13.06
N GLN A 571 21.60 -17.81 -13.32
CA GLN A 571 22.64 -17.91 -12.28
C GLN A 571 22.97 -16.57 -11.60
N SER A 572 22.61 -15.44 -12.23
CA SER A 572 22.78 -14.10 -11.66
C SER A 572 21.79 -13.10 -12.26
N PHE A 573 21.39 -12.08 -11.51
CA PHE A 573 20.65 -10.93 -12.05
C PHE A 573 21.09 -9.61 -11.41
N VAL A 574 20.94 -8.52 -12.16
CA VAL A 574 21.20 -7.16 -11.66
C VAL A 574 19.94 -6.63 -11.01
N TYR A 575 19.97 -6.38 -9.70
CA TYR A 575 18.87 -5.78 -8.95
C TYR A 575 19.36 -4.51 -8.26
N LEU A 576 18.66 -3.40 -8.52
CA LEU A 576 19.03 -2.06 -8.03
C LEU A 576 20.48 -1.63 -8.34
N GLY A 577 21.05 -2.12 -9.45
CA GLY A 577 22.40 -1.78 -9.89
C GLY A 577 23.50 -2.73 -9.42
N SER A 578 23.17 -3.74 -8.61
CA SER A 578 24.14 -4.71 -8.07
C SER A 578 23.89 -6.11 -8.63
N LEU A 579 24.98 -6.82 -8.97
CA LEU A 579 24.95 -8.21 -9.44
C LEU A 579 24.66 -9.12 -8.25
N ILE A 580 23.55 -9.84 -8.28
CA ILE A 580 23.21 -10.88 -7.31
C ILE A 580 23.45 -12.22 -7.99
N ASP A 581 24.34 -13.03 -7.42
CA ASP A 581 24.60 -14.39 -7.88
C ASP A 581 23.92 -15.44 -6.98
N ASN A 582 23.94 -16.68 -7.43
CA ASN A 582 23.34 -17.82 -6.74
C ASN A 582 24.16 -18.37 -5.55
N SER A 583 25.36 -17.82 -5.29
CA SER A 583 26.21 -18.21 -4.17
C SER A 583 25.85 -17.48 -2.87
N GLY A 584 25.01 -16.44 -2.96
CA GLY A 584 24.64 -15.60 -1.82
C GLY A 584 25.77 -14.69 -1.33
N SER A 585 26.89 -14.59 -2.06
CA SER A 585 27.96 -13.64 -1.75
C SER A 585 27.54 -12.21 -2.07
N CYS A 586 27.42 -11.39 -1.02
CA CYS A 586 27.29 -9.93 -1.11
C CYS A 586 28.49 -9.25 -0.40
N GLU A 587 29.69 -9.79 -0.60
CA GLU A 587 30.87 -9.55 0.23
C GLU A 587 31.29 -8.08 0.36
N ASN A 588 30.98 -7.22 -0.62
CA ASN A 588 31.48 -5.84 -0.61
C ASN A 588 30.53 -4.80 0.02
N GLU A 589 29.25 -5.12 0.28
CA GLU A 589 28.31 -4.16 0.92
C GLU A 589 27.84 -4.59 2.32
N ILE A 590 27.96 -5.87 2.69
CA ILE A 590 27.57 -6.35 4.03
C ILE A 590 28.49 -5.79 5.13
N ARG A 591 29.76 -5.45 4.85
CA ARG A 591 30.63 -4.82 5.85
C ARG A 591 30.23 -3.38 6.23
N LYS A 592 29.45 -2.68 5.39
CA LYS A 592 28.98 -1.31 5.70
C LYS A 592 27.62 -1.25 6.40
N LEU A 593 26.82 -2.31 6.31
CA LEU A 593 25.47 -2.42 6.92
C LEU A 593 25.39 -3.50 8.01
N GLY A 594 26.54 -4.07 8.41
CA GLY A 594 26.68 -5.28 9.22
C GLY A 594 26.16 -5.25 10.66
N LEU A 595 25.57 -4.15 11.14
CA LEU A 595 24.94 -4.09 12.47
C LEU A 595 23.40 -4.19 12.44
N LEU A 596 22.76 -4.05 11.28
CA LEU A 596 21.29 -4.15 11.15
C LEU A 596 20.79 -5.47 10.56
N LYS A 597 21.67 -6.28 9.95
CA LYS A 597 21.27 -7.58 9.38
C LYS A 597 21.14 -8.70 10.42
N ARG A 598 21.76 -8.58 11.61
CA ARG A 598 21.60 -9.60 12.66
C ARG A 598 20.17 -9.69 13.20
N GLN A 599 19.33 -8.66 13.10
CA GLN A 599 17.93 -8.76 13.57
C GLN A 599 16.92 -9.19 12.48
N ILE A 600 17.22 -8.99 11.19
CA ILE A 600 16.31 -9.36 10.11
C ILE A 600 16.49 -10.82 9.66
N GLU A 601 17.69 -11.40 9.81
CA GLU A 601 17.86 -12.86 9.67
C GLU A 601 17.48 -13.65 10.95
N LEU A 602 17.45 -13.02 12.13
CA LEU A 602 16.91 -13.65 13.35
C LEU A 602 15.38 -13.80 13.32
N ALA A 603 14.64 -12.97 12.58
CA ALA A 603 13.20 -13.12 12.40
C ALA A 603 12.79 -14.37 11.58
N TYR A 604 13.74 -14.98 10.84
CA TYR A 604 13.55 -16.26 10.16
C TYR A 604 14.22 -17.45 10.89
N MET A 605 15.05 -17.21 11.90
CA MET A 605 15.73 -18.27 12.69
C MET A 605 15.19 -18.52 14.10
N PHE A 606 14.35 -17.65 14.68
CA PHE A 606 13.70 -17.93 15.99
C PHE A 606 12.50 -18.89 15.90
N LEU A 607 12.52 -19.78 14.91
CA LEU A 607 11.61 -20.94 14.78
C LEU A 607 12.27 -22.26 15.24
N ASN A 608 13.41 -22.20 15.94
CA ASN A 608 13.98 -23.34 16.66
C ASN A 608 14.27 -22.94 18.11
N CYS A 609 13.24 -23.02 18.94
CA CYS A 609 13.18 -23.70 20.23
C CYS A 609 11.72 -23.71 20.71
#